data_AF-A0A1Q3NNT2-F1
#
_entry.id   AF-A0A1Q3NNT2-F1
#
_cell.length_a   1.000
_cell.length_b   1.000
_cell.length_c   1.000
_cell.angle_alpha   90.00
_cell.angle_beta   90.00
_cell.angle_gamma   90.00
#
_symmetry.space_group_name_H-M   'P 1'
#
loop_
_entity.id
_entity.type
_entity.pdbx_description
1 polymer ?
#
loop_
_entity_poly.entity_id
_entity_poly.type
_entity_poly.pdbx_seq_one_letter_code
_entity_poly.pdbx_strand_id
1 'polypeptide(L)'
;MSNETKQVIARIGETDQLFLENNSPELALERADLRLQLVVLSHVRQEQLHFLQEAIVLLEQARIEYDEMPLSLYLNLSLCLAKAYMIYFELTKEQRFALITQQILKPLAYTEHLEIYFFLAYASAAKQEPALTRHWLTKYVS
;
A
#
# COMPACT_ATOMS: atom_id res chain seq x y z
N MET A 1 12.57 -22.27 -2.51
CA MET A 1 12.37 -20.89 -2.99
C MET A 1 12.19 -20.92 -4.49
N SER A 2 11.10 -20.36 -5.02
CA SER A 2 10.86 -20.27 -6.47
C SER A 2 11.86 -19.31 -7.12
N ASN A 3 12.00 -19.37 -8.45
CA ASN A 3 12.87 -18.46 -9.20
C ASN A 3 12.42 -17.00 -9.02
N GLU A 4 11.11 -16.77 -8.94
CA GLU A 4 10.49 -15.47 -8.69
C GLU A 4 10.90 -14.89 -7.33
N THR A 5 10.86 -15.67 -6.23
CA THR A 5 11.29 -15.18 -4.91
C THR A 5 12.75 -14.73 -4.93
N LYS A 6 13.63 -15.44 -5.64
CA LYS A 6 15.06 -15.06 -5.74
C LYS A 6 15.26 -13.75 -6.49
N GLN A 7 14.49 -13.52 -7.55
CA GLN A 7 14.54 -12.28 -8.34
C GLN A 7 14.09 -11.08 -7.50
N VAL A 8 13.00 -11.21 -6.74
CA VAL A 8 12.53 -10.15 -5.85
C VAL A 8 13.56 -9.82 -4.77
N ILE A 9 14.16 -10.83 -4.12
CA ILE A 9 15.19 -10.61 -3.10
C ILE A 9 16.43 -9.93 -3.68
N ALA A 10 16.88 -10.34 -4.87
CA ALA A 10 18.01 -9.68 -5.54
C ALA A 10 17.69 -8.19 -5.81
N ARG A 11 16.49 -7.90 -6.32
CA ARG A 11 16.05 -6.53 -6.58
C ARG A 11 15.90 -5.69 -5.32
N ILE A 12 15.50 -6.29 -4.20
CA ILE A 12 15.51 -5.61 -2.89
C ILE A 12 16.94 -5.23 -2.50
N GLY A 13 17.91 -6.13 -2.64
CA GLY A 13 19.32 -5.82 -2.38
C GLY A 13 19.85 -4.67 -3.22
N GLU A 14 19.54 -4.66 -4.52
CA GLU A 14 19.91 -3.56 -5.42
C GLU A 14 19.29 -2.22 -4.99
N THR A 15 17.99 -2.20 -4.72
CA THR A 15 17.27 -0.97 -4.37
C THR A 15 17.62 -0.44 -2.97
N ASP A 16 17.97 -1.33 -2.04
CA ASP A 16 18.50 -0.94 -0.72
C ASP A 16 19.90 -0.32 -0.82
N GLN A 17 20.74 -0.79 -1.76
CA GLN A 17 22.02 -0.13 -2.04
C GLN A 17 21.82 1.25 -2.68
N LEU A 18 20.91 1.35 -3.66
CA LEU A 18 20.58 2.64 -4.30
C LEU A 18 20.07 3.67 -3.29
N PHE A 19 19.34 3.24 -2.26
CA PHE A 19 18.84 4.13 -1.21
C PHE A 19 19.97 4.85 -0.46
N LEU A 20 21.11 4.19 -0.27
CA LEU A 20 22.29 4.78 0.39
C LEU A 20 22.98 5.83 -0.48
N GLU A 21 22.79 5.75 -1.81
CA GLU A 21 23.46 6.61 -2.78
C GLU A 21 22.59 7.79 -3.19
N ASN A 22 21.30 7.54 -3.47
CA ASN A 22 20.34 8.57 -3.90
C ASN A 22 18.91 8.13 -3.54
N ASN A 23 18.40 8.63 -2.41
CA ASN A 23 17.03 8.35 -1.98
C ASN A 23 16.02 9.20 -2.77
N SER A 24 14.93 8.59 -3.21
CA SER A 24 13.82 9.27 -3.89
C SER A 24 12.47 8.64 -3.52
N PRO A 25 11.36 9.37 -3.64
CA PRO A 25 10.03 8.81 -3.36
C PRO A 25 9.65 7.69 -4.34
N GLU A 26 10.13 7.72 -5.58
CA GLU A 26 9.97 6.63 -6.55
C GLU A 26 10.71 5.37 -6.10
N LEU A 27 11.95 5.53 -5.60
CA LEU A 27 12.72 4.41 -5.08
C LEU A 27 12.05 3.82 -3.83
N ALA A 28 11.51 4.65 -2.95
CA ALA A 28 10.75 4.18 -1.79
C ALA A 28 9.50 3.38 -2.20
N LEU A 29 8.77 3.86 -3.22
CA LEU A 29 7.62 3.15 -3.78
C LEU A 29 8.02 1.77 -4.34
N GLU A 30 9.10 1.69 -5.12
CA GLU A 30 9.61 0.41 -5.66
C GLU A 30 10.02 -0.54 -4.53
N ARG A 31 10.79 -0.05 -3.56
CA ARG A 31 11.24 -0.83 -2.40
C ARG A 31 10.08 -1.41 -1.62
N ALA A 32 9.02 -0.64 -1.40
CA ALA A 32 7.82 -1.09 -0.72
C ALA A 32 7.04 -2.13 -1.55
N ASP A 33 6.88 -1.92 -2.85
CA ASP A 33 6.17 -2.89 -3.71
C ASP A 33 6.88 -4.24 -3.75
N LEU A 34 8.22 -4.27 -3.82
CA LEU A 34 8.99 -5.52 -3.74
C LEU A 34 8.74 -6.29 -2.44
N ARG A 35 8.61 -5.57 -1.31
CA ARG A 35 8.29 -6.18 -0.02
C ARG A 35 6.86 -6.71 0.01
N LEU A 36 5.90 -6.00 -0.60
CA LEU A 36 4.54 -6.52 -0.79
C LEU A 36 4.50 -7.76 -1.69
N GLN A 37 5.36 -7.86 -2.71
CA GLN A 37 5.51 -9.08 -3.50
C GLN A 37 6.01 -10.25 -2.63
N LEU A 38 6.95 -10.02 -1.71
CA LEU A 38 7.38 -11.05 -0.75
C LEU A 38 6.26 -11.46 0.22
N VAL A 39 5.36 -10.55 0.61
CA VAL A 39 4.17 -10.91 1.41
C VAL A 39 3.30 -11.93 0.66
N VAL A 40 3.10 -11.73 -0.64
CA VAL A 40 2.30 -12.64 -1.49
C VAL A 40 3.01 -13.98 -1.71
N LEU A 41 4.34 -13.96 -1.90
CA LEU A 41 5.14 -15.16 -2.15
C LEU A 41 5.44 -15.99 -0.90
N SER A 42 5.44 -15.38 0.29
CA SER A 42 5.71 -16.10 1.53
C SER A 42 4.50 -16.93 1.97
N HIS A 43 4.76 -18.13 2.48
CA HIS A 43 3.78 -19.00 3.11
C HIS A 43 3.87 -18.97 4.65
N VAL A 44 4.77 -18.15 5.19
CA VAL A 44 5.01 -18.05 6.64
C VAL A 44 4.42 -16.73 7.13
N ARG A 45 3.40 -16.82 7.97
CA ARG A 45 2.68 -15.65 8.49
C ARG A 45 3.59 -14.61 9.16
N GLN A 46 4.62 -15.05 9.89
CA GLN A 46 5.56 -14.14 10.55
C GLN A 46 6.38 -13.33 9.53
N GLU A 47 6.85 -13.97 8.46
CA GLU A 47 7.57 -13.30 7.38
C GLU A 47 6.65 -12.32 6.64
N GLN A 48 5.42 -12.74 6.33
CA GLN A 48 4.41 -11.87 5.72
C GLN A 48 4.20 -10.60 6.54
N LEU A 49 4.03 -10.73 7.85
CA LEU A 49 3.86 -9.57 8.73
C LEU A 49 5.12 -8.69 8.78
N HIS A 50 6.31 -9.29 8.76
CA HIS A 50 7.56 -8.56 8.75
C HIS A 50 7.73 -7.72 7.47
N PHE A 51 7.63 -8.34 6.29
CA PHE A 51 7.74 -7.62 5.02
C PHE A 51 6.66 -6.54 4.87
N LEU A 52 5.46 -6.82 5.39
CA LEU A 52 4.36 -5.86 5.35
C LEU A 52 4.63 -4.62 6.21
N GLN A 53 5.21 -4.81 7.40
CA GLN A 53 5.64 -3.70 8.26
C GLN A 53 6.73 -2.88 7.60
N GLU A 54 7.72 -3.52 6.98
CA GLU A 54 8.77 -2.81 6.24
C GLU A 54 8.17 -1.97 5.09
N ALA A 55 7.27 -2.54 4.30
CA ALA A 55 6.61 -1.82 3.21
C ALA A 55 5.83 -0.59 3.71
N ILE A 56 5.07 -0.74 4.81
CA ILE A 56 4.31 0.35 5.40
C ILE A 56 5.23 1.49 5.85
N VAL A 57 6.31 1.18 6.57
CA VAL A 57 7.26 2.20 7.05
C VAL A 57 7.86 2.98 5.90
N LEU A 58 8.30 2.29 4.83
CA LEU A 58 8.87 2.95 3.65
C LEU A 58 7.87 3.92 2.99
N LEU A 59 6.61 3.50 2.85
CA LEU A 59 5.56 4.29 2.22
C LEU A 59 5.11 5.47 3.10
N GLU A 60 5.00 5.28 4.41
CA GLU A 60 4.68 6.36 5.35
C GLU A 60 5.78 7.43 5.35
N GLN A 61 7.05 7.01 5.43
CA GLN A 61 8.19 7.92 5.39
C GLN A 61 8.24 8.71 4.09
N ALA A 62 8.13 8.03 2.93
CA ALA A 62 8.17 8.70 1.63
C ALA A 62 7.05 9.72 1.42
N ARG A 63 5.89 9.56 2.07
CA ARG A 63 4.77 10.52 1.97
C ARG A 63 4.99 11.79 2.80
N ILE A 64 5.94 11.81 3.75
CA ILE A 64 6.19 12.93 4.66
C ILE A 64 7.59 13.55 4.54
N GLU A 65 8.56 12.78 4.04
CA GLU A 65 9.97 13.22 3.96
C GLU A 65 10.21 14.26 2.86
N TYR A 66 9.37 14.26 1.82
CA TYR A 66 9.56 15.10 0.63
C TYR A 66 8.52 16.22 0.59
N ASP A 67 8.99 17.47 0.64
CA ASP A 67 8.16 18.68 0.61
C ASP A 67 7.50 18.91 -0.77
N GLU A 68 8.15 18.50 -1.86
CA GLU A 68 7.64 18.63 -3.23
C GLU A 68 7.62 17.26 -3.92
N MET A 69 6.43 16.85 -4.37
CA MET A 69 6.22 15.60 -5.09
C MET A 69 5.11 15.76 -6.14
N PRO A 70 5.26 15.18 -7.35
CA PRO A 70 4.16 15.12 -8.30
C PRO A 70 2.92 14.45 -7.69
N LEU A 71 1.74 15.02 -7.91
CA LEU A 71 0.48 14.47 -7.39
C LEU A 71 0.30 12.99 -7.77
N SER A 72 0.68 12.60 -8.99
CA SER A 72 0.63 11.21 -9.45
C SER A 72 1.44 10.27 -8.57
N LEU A 73 2.65 10.64 -8.18
CA LEU A 73 3.49 9.83 -7.30
C LEU A 73 2.93 9.78 -5.88
N TYR A 74 2.41 10.90 -5.38
CA TYR A 74 1.74 10.94 -4.07
C TYR A 74 0.52 10.01 -4.03
N LEU A 75 -0.28 9.98 -5.11
CA LEU A 75 -1.40 9.05 -5.26
C LEU A 75 -0.93 7.60 -5.28
N ASN A 76 0.13 7.29 -6.03
CA ASN A 76 0.70 5.94 -6.09
C ASN A 76 1.20 5.46 -4.72
N LEU A 77 1.93 6.29 -3.98
CA LEU A 77 2.35 5.99 -2.61
C LEU A 77 1.15 5.76 -1.68
N SER A 78 0.14 6.61 -1.77
CA SER A 78 -1.06 6.53 -0.94
C SER A 78 -1.89 5.27 -1.24
N LEU A 79 -2.01 4.88 -2.51
CA LEU A 79 -2.68 3.66 -2.95
C LEU A 79 -1.89 2.41 -2.55
N CYS A 80 -0.57 2.42 -2.72
CA CYS A 80 0.28 1.31 -2.28
C CYS A 80 0.21 1.12 -0.75
N LEU A 81 0.18 2.22 0.01
CA LEU A 81 0.03 2.19 1.46
C LEU A 81 -1.34 1.67 1.89
N ALA A 82 -2.41 2.14 1.24
CA ALA A 82 -3.76 1.62 1.45
C ALA A 82 -3.85 0.11 1.17
N LYS A 83 -3.25 -0.36 0.06
CA LYS A 83 -3.15 -1.78 -0.27
C LYS A 83 -2.42 -2.55 0.83
N ALA A 84 -1.29 -2.05 1.31
CA ALA A 84 -0.55 -2.67 2.41
C ALA A 84 -1.41 -2.80 3.68
N TYR A 85 -2.12 -1.75 4.09
CA TYR A 85 -3.03 -1.83 5.24
C TYR A 85 -4.20 -2.80 5.02
N MET A 86 -4.77 -2.87 3.82
CA MET A 86 -5.83 -3.83 3.55
C MET A 86 -5.32 -5.28 3.53
N ILE A 87 -4.07 -5.53 3.09
CA ILE A 87 -3.43 -6.85 3.26
C ILE A 87 -3.23 -7.15 4.76
N TYR A 88 -2.83 -6.15 5.55
CA TYR A 88 -2.66 -6.31 7.00
C TYR A 88 -3.99 -6.68 7.66
N PHE A 89 -5.06 -5.96 7.31
CA PHE A 89 -6.41 -6.30 7.69
C PHE A 89 -6.75 -7.75 7.31
N GLU A 90 -6.43 -8.20 6.09
CA GLU A 90 -6.75 -9.56 5.68
C GLU A 90 -6.04 -10.63 6.53
N LEU A 91 -4.80 -10.38 6.92
CA LEU A 91 -4.03 -11.30 7.76
C LEU A 91 -4.52 -11.33 9.22
N THR A 92 -4.85 -10.18 9.80
CA THR A 92 -5.12 -10.06 11.26
C THR A 92 -6.60 -9.90 11.62
N LYS A 93 -7.42 -9.45 10.65
CA LYS A 93 -8.82 -9.04 10.81
C LYS A 93 -9.03 -7.86 11.78
N GLU A 94 -7.98 -7.09 12.04
CA GLU A 94 -8.04 -5.91 12.90
C GLU A 94 -8.63 -4.69 12.17
N GLN A 95 -9.81 -4.25 12.60
CA GLN A 95 -10.59 -3.19 11.97
C GLN A 95 -9.87 -1.85 11.84
N ARG A 96 -8.87 -1.58 12.69
CA ARG A 96 -8.07 -0.35 12.63
C ARG A 96 -7.38 -0.15 11.27
N PHE A 97 -6.98 -1.21 10.60
CA PHE A 97 -6.29 -1.10 9.30
C PHE A 97 -7.24 -0.67 8.17
N ALA A 98 -8.51 -1.09 8.23
CA ALA A 98 -9.54 -0.56 7.33
C ALA A 98 -9.86 0.92 7.66
N LEU A 99 -9.86 1.31 8.94
CA LEU A 99 -10.00 2.72 9.34
C LEU A 99 -8.85 3.59 8.80
N ILE A 100 -7.60 3.14 8.95
CA ILE A 100 -6.42 3.86 8.45
C ILE A 100 -6.50 4.01 6.92
N THR A 101 -6.89 2.94 6.21
CA THR A 101 -7.12 2.99 4.75
C THR A 101 -8.10 4.09 4.36
N GLN A 102 -9.23 4.21 5.08
CA GLN A 102 -10.18 5.30 4.85
C GLN A 102 -9.59 6.68 5.16
N GLN A 103 -8.81 6.81 6.23
CA GLN A 103 -8.19 8.08 6.62
C GLN A 103 -7.18 8.57 5.57
N ILE A 104 -6.44 7.64 4.93
CA ILE A 104 -5.50 7.96 3.85
C ILE A 104 -6.25 8.36 2.58
N LEU A 105 -7.28 7.61 2.19
CA LEU A 105 -7.87 7.70 0.85
C LEU A 105 -9.06 8.67 0.73
N LYS A 106 -9.84 8.91 1.80
CA LYS A 106 -10.98 9.84 1.74
C LYS A 106 -10.59 11.26 1.31
N PRO A 107 -9.48 11.85 1.82
CA PRO A 107 -9.03 13.16 1.37
C PRO A 107 -8.62 13.22 -0.11
N LEU A 108 -8.36 12.06 -0.73
CA LEU A 108 -7.92 11.95 -2.12
C LEU A 108 -9.06 11.59 -3.07
N ALA A 109 -10.28 11.38 -2.57
CA ALA A 109 -11.42 10.98 -3.38
C ALA A 109 -11.84 12.01 -4.45
N TYR A 110 -11.39 13.26 -4.34
CA TYR A 110 -11.65 14.32 -5.32
C TYR A 110 -10.84 14.14 -6.61
N THR A 111 -9.80 13.30 -6.63
CA THR A 111 -8.97 13.07 -7.82
C THR A 111 -9.62 12.13 -8.84
N GLU A 112 -10.82 11.61 -8.53
CA GLU A 112 -11.59 10.73 -9.40
C GLU A 112 -10.85 9.46 -9.84
N HIS A 113 -9.84 9.05 -9.07
CA HIS A 113 -9.07 7.85 -9.34
C HIS A 113 -9.85 6.59 -8.92
N LEU A 114 -10.13 5.70 -9.88
CA LEU A 114 -10.98 4.53 -9.66
C LEU A 114 -10.48 3.61 -8.54
N GLU A 115 -9.17 3.37 -8.46
CA GLU A 115 -8.62 2.52 -7.38
C GLU A 115 -8.87 3.09 -5.98
N ILE A 116 -8.95 4.42 -5.83
CA ILE A 116 -9.29 5.05 -4.55
C ILE A 116 -10.71 4.67 -4.15
N TYR A 117 -11.65 4.74 -5.10
CA TYR A 117 -13.04 4.33 -4.85
C TYR A 117 -13.16 2.86 -4.52
N PHE A 118 -12.40 2.01 -5.22
CA PHE A 118 -12.35 0.57 -4.90
C PHE A 118 -11.88 0.31 -3.47
N PHE A 119 -10.74 0.87 -3.06
CA PHE A 119 -10.21 0.65 -1.71
C PHE A 119 -11.08 1.30 -0.62
N LEU A 120 -11.72 2.44 -0.90
CA LEU A 120 -12.69 3.05 0.02
C LEU A 120 -13.94 2.18 0.19
N ALA A 121 -14.46 1.59 -0.90
CA ALA A 121 -15.54 0.63 -0.84
C ALA A 121 -15.13 -0.60 -0.03
N TYR A 122 -13.95 -1.16 -0.31
CA TYR A 122 -13.43 -2.34 0.38
C TYR A 122 -13.24 -2.09 1.89
N ALA A 123 -12.62 -0.98 2.27
CA ALA A 123 -12.44 -0.61 3.67
C ALA A 123 -13.78 -0.35 4.39
N SER A 124 -14.76 0.28 3.72
CA SER A 124 -16.12 0.41 4.27
C SER A 124 -16.82 -0.93 4.45
N ALA A 125 -16.65 -1.87 3.51
CA ALA A 125 -17.23 -3.21 3.62
C ALA A 125 -16.61 -3.99 4.80
N ALA A 126 -15.28 -3.93 4.95
CA ALA A 126 -14.54 -4.52 6.06
C ALA A 126 -15.05 -4.01 7.43
N LYS A 127 -15.43 -2.73 7.49
CA LYS A 127 -16.02 -2.06 8.66
C LYS A 127 -17.53 -2.23 8.80
N GLN A 128 -18.18 -3.03 7.96
CA GLN A 128 -19.62 -3.28 7.97
C GLN A 128 -20.46 -2.00 7.76
N GLU A 129 -20.02 -1.11 6.87
CA GLU A 129 -20.70 0.14 6.52
C GLU A 129 -21.39 0.04 5.14
N PRO A 130 -22.57 -0.59 5.01
CA PRO A 130 -23.16 -0.91 3.70
C PRO A 130 -23.53 0.33 2.88
N ALA A 131 -23.96 1.41 3.53
CA ALA A 131 -24.30 2.67 2.85
C ALA A 131 -23.07 3.32 2.20
N LEU A 132 -21.95 3.39 2.94
CA LEU A 132 -20.69 3.92 2.41
C LEU A 132 -20.07 3.00 1.36
N THR A 133 -20.14 1.68 1.58
CA THR A 133 -19.70 0.68 0.59
C THR A 133 -20.40 0.92 -0.74
N ARG A 134 -21.73 1.06 -0.73
CA ARG A 134 -22.52 1.36 -1.93
C ARG A 134 -22.14 2.70 -2.55
N HIS A 135 -21.98 3.75 -1.74
CA HIS A 135 -21.59 5.07 -2.23
C HIS A 135 -20.29 5.02 -3.05
N TRP A 136 -19.26 4.36 -2.53
CA TRP A 136 -17.97 4.24 -3.22
C TRP A 136 -18.05 3.31 -4.43
N LEU A 137 -18.79 2.20 -4.36
CA LEU A 137 -19.00 1.32 -5.52
C LEU A 137 -19.74 2.02 -6.66
N THR A 138 -20.74 2.86 -6.36
CA THR A 138 -21.41 3.66 -7.39
C THR A 138 -20.41 4.55 -8.13
N LYS A 139 -19.51 5.23 -7.40
CA LYS A 139 -18.46 6.06 -8.02
C LYS A 139 -17.42 5.23 -8.79
N TYR A 140 -17.15 4.00 -8.38
CA TYR A 140 -16.19 3.12 -9.04
C TYR A 140 -16.68 2.61 -10.41
N VAL A 141 -17.99 2.43 -10.56
CA VAL A 141 -18.60 1.91 -11.81
C VAL A 141 -19.17 3.00 -12.73
N SER A 142 -19.11 4.26 -12.31
CA SER A 142 -19.53 5.41 -13.11
C SER A 142 -18.40 5.86 -14.03
#